data_AF-A0A8T7EQU5-F1
#
_entry.id   AF-A0A8T7EQU5-F1
#
_cell.length_a   1.000
_cell.length_b   1.000
_cell.length_c   1.000
_cell.angle_alpha   90.00
_cell.angle_beta   90.00
_cell.angle_gamma   90.00
#
_symmetry.space_group_name_H-M   'P 1'
#
loop_
_entity.id
_entity.type
_entity.pdbx_description
1 polymer ?
#
loop_
_entity_poly.entity_id
_entity_poly.type
_entity_poly.pdbx_seq_one_letter_code
_entity_poly.pdbx_strand_id
1 'polypeptide(L)'
;MPPTSGIIEKVAEAVTSFAGSDPNRRINIALATSKMDGVIIGPGEEFSFNRLLGDLEPEEGWVRSHVIFADRTGTGLGGGVCQVSTTIFRAAFSGGFTIIERHPHGYRVGFYEQGGFPPGLDAAIFTPERDFRFQNDTPYHLLIEASVYPGADRARLPLLQHQHRPHCRDRNTARR
;
A
#
# COMPACT_ATOMS: atom_id res chain seq x y z
N MET A 1 -6.24 -23.39 1.75
CA MET A 1 -6.41 -22.00 2.25
C MET A 1 -6.54 -22.09 3.77
N PRO A 2 -5.75 -21.35 4.56
CA PRO A 2 -5.99 -21.32 6.00
C PRO A 2 -7.27 -20.51 6.29
N PRO A 3 -7.93 -20.75 7.43
CA PRO A 3 -9.23 -20.17 7.73
C PRO A 3 -9.13 -18.67 8.05
N THR A 4 -10.05 -17.89 7.48
CA THR A 4 -10.36 -16.46 7.71
C THR A 4 -10.90 -16.17 9.12
N SER A 5 -10.33 -16.79 10.15
CA SER A 5 -10.80 -16.61 11.53
C SER A 5 -10.25 -15.30 12.11
N GLY A 6 -10.98 -14.20 11.87
CA GLY A 6 -10.78 -12.91 12.55
C GLY A 6 -10.99 -11.68 11.65
N ILE A 7 -11.01 -11.83 10.33
CA ILE A 7 -11.40 -10.76 9.41
C ILE A 7 -12.91 -10.57 9.49
N ILE A 8 -13.35 -9.35 9.79
CA ILE A 8 -14.76 -8.99 9.96
C ILE A 8 -15.33 -8.47 8.65
N GLU A 9 -14.63 -7.55 7.99
CA GLU A 9 -15.11 -6.87 6.80
C GLU A 9 -13.97 -6.26 5.98
N LYS A 10 -14.25 -5.96 4.71
CA LYS A 10 -13.39 -5.13 3.86
C LYS A 10 -13.84 -3.68 3.99
N VAL A 11 -13.01 -2.84 4.60
CA VAL A 11 -13.31 -1.43 4.86
C VAL A 11 -13.11 -0.60 3.60
N ALA A 12 -12.03 -0.86 2.88
CA ALA A 12 -11.72 -0.12 1.66
C ALA A 12 -10.88 -0.95 0.70
N GLU A 13 -10.79 -0.49 -0.54
CA GLU A 13 -9.98 -1.12 -1.58
C GLU A 13 -9.61 -0.09 -2.63
N ALA A 14 -8.41 -0.26 -3.21
CA ALA A 14 -8.09 0.34 -4.47
C ALA A 14 -7.39 -0.65 -5.40
N VAL A 15 -7.61 -0.42 -6.69
CA VAL A 15 -6.94 -1.14 -7.78
C VAL A 15 -6.33 -0.11 -8.72
N THR A 16 -5.05 -0.27 -9.05
CA THR A 16 -4.41 0.51 -10.10
C THR A 16 -3.96 -0.40 -11.24
N SER A 17 -4.05 0.09 -12.47
CA SER A 17 -3.51 -0.62 -13.62
C SER A 17 -2.06 -0.24 -13.85
N PHE A 18 -1.24 -1.21 -14.23
CA PHE A 18 0.09 -1.02 -14.80
C PHE A 18 0.16 -1.45 -16.27
N ALA A 19 -0.96 -1.44 -16.99
CA ALA A 19 -0.99 -1.77 -18.41
C ALA A 19 0.00 -0.90 -19.21
N GLY A 20 0.68 -1.52 -20.18
CA GLY A 20 1.72 -0.84 -20.97
C GLY A 20 3.06 -0.62 -20.25
N SER A 21 3.21 -1.06 -19.00
CA SER A 21 4.49 -0.97 -18.28
C SER A 21 5.52 -1.94 -18.83
N ASP A 22 6.79 -1.52 -18.84
CA ASP A 22 7.93 -2.37 -19.15
C ASP A 22 8.14 -3.47 -18.08
N PRO A 23 8.89 -4.55 -18.41
CA PRO A 23 9.13 -5.65 -17.48
C PRO A 23 9.75 -5.23 -16.15
N ASN A 24 10.69 -4.27 -16.15
CA ASN A 24 11.37 -3.85 -14.93
C ASN A 24 10.42 -3.11 -13.98
N ARG A 25 9.56 -2.24 -14.53
CA ARG A 25 8.51 -1.58 -13.74
C ARG A 25 7.57 -2.59 -13.09
N ARG A 26 7.21 -3.66 -13.80
CA ARG A 26 6.34 -4.73 -13.28
C ARG A 26 7.01 -5.48 -12.13
N ILE A 27 8.31 -5.79 -12.23
CA ILE A 27 9.10 -6.40 -11.16
C ILE A 27 9.06 -5.53 -9.90
N ASN A 28 9.37 -4.24 -10.04
CA ASN A 28 9.37 -3.30 -8.91
C ASN A 28 7.98 -3.16 -8.27
N ILE A 29 6.91 -3.13 -9.07
CA ILE A 29 5.53 -3.07 -8.56
C ILE A 29 5.20 -4.34 -7.77
N ALA A 30 5.57 -5.51 -8.27
CA ALA A 30 5.35 -6.77 -7.57
C ALA A 30 6.10 -6.80 -6.21
N LEU A 31 7.38 -6.40 -6.21
CA LEU A 31 8.20 -6.35 -5.00
C LEU A 31 7.68 -5.33 -3.98
N ALA A 32 7.34 -4.12 -4.43
CA ALA A 32 6.74 -3.11 -3.57
C ALA A 32 5.39 -3.56 -2.99
N THR A 33 4.58 -4.26 -3.79
CA THR A 33 3.28 -4.79 -3.35
C THR A 33 3.47 -5.89 -2.30
N SER A 34 4.44 -6.80 -2.48
CA SER A 34 4.69 -7.87 -1.50
C SER A 34 5.16 -7.34 -0.15
N LYS A 35 5.86 -6.20 -0.11
CA LYS A 35 6.25 -5.55 1.16
C LYS A 35 5.05 -4.99 1.95
N MET A 36 3.91 -4.77 1.30
CA MET A 36 2.69 -4.28 1.92
C MET A 36 1.75 -5.42 2.34
N ASP A 37 1.92 -6.62 1.78
CA ASP A 37 1.03 -7.75 2.04
C ASP A 37 1.23 -8.29 3.47
N GLY A 38 0.13 -8.57 4.16
CA GLY A 38 0.14 -9.08 5.53
C GLY A 38 0.41 -8.02 6.61
N VAL A 39 0.56 -6.74 6.25
CA VAL A 39 0.79 -5.67 7.22
C VAL A 39 -0.45 -5.44 8.07
N ILE A 40 -0.25 -5.42 9.40
CA ILE A 40 -1.29 -5.10 10.39
C ILE A 40 -1.04 -3.70 10.95
N ILE A 41 -2.07 -2.86 11.00
CA ILE A 41 -2.05 -1.53 11.60
C ILE A 41 -3.04 -1.54 12.78
N GLY A 42 -2.53 -1.39 14.00
CA GLY A 42 -3.35 -1.37 15.21
C GLY A 42 -4.19 -0.09 15.35
N PRO A 43 -5.19 -0.09 16.26
CA PRO A 43 -5.95 1.10 16.59
C PRO A 43 -5.05 2.27 17.04
N GLY A 44 -5.21 3.43 16.42
CA GLY A 44 -4.42 4.64 16.67
C GLY A 44 -3.03 4.65 16.03
N GLU A 45 -2.58 3.55 15.42
CA GLU A 45 -1.25 3.47 14.80
C GLU A 45 -1.19 4.19 13.44
N GLU A 46 -0.01 4.72 13.13
CA GLU A 46 0.29 5.30 11.82
C GLU A 46 0.92 4.27 10.88
N PHE A 47 0.33 4.13 9.70
CA PHE A 47 0.98 3.52 8.55
C PHE A 47 1.98 4.49 7.93
N SER A 48 3.15 3.98 7.55
CA SER A 48 4.17 4.70 6.78
C SER A 48 4.63 3.82 5.64
N PHE A 49 4.48 4.33 4.41
CA PHE A 49 4.84 3.59 3.21
C PHE A 49 6.35 3.36 3.15
N ASN A 50 7.15 4.42 3.35
CA ASN A 50 8.61 4.34 3.29
C ASN A 50 9.17 3.40 4.36
N ARG A 51 8.59 3.38 5.58
CA ARG A 51 9.02 2.47 6.66
C ARG A 51 8.87 1.01 6.27
N LEU A 52 7.81 0.65 5.55
CA LEU A 52 7.55 -0.73 5.12
C LEU A 52 8.30 -1.09 3.84
N LEU A 53 8.47 -0.11 2.94
CA LEU A 53 9.24 -0.27 1.71
C LEU A 53 10.72 -0.59 2.02
N GLY A 54 11.30 0.08 3.01
CA GLY A 54 12.73 0.01 3.29
C GLY A 54 13.58 0.64 2.19
N ASP A 55 14.87 0.33 2.23
CA ASP A 55 15.83 0.82 1.24
C ASP A 55 15.66 0.13 -0.12
N LEU A 56 16.03 0.84 -1.19
CA LEU A 56 15.90 0.35 -2.57
C LEU A 56 17.23 -0.18 -3.09
N GLU A 57 17.64 -1.35 -2.61
CA GLU A 57 18.92 -1.97 -2.96
C GLU A 57 18.81 -3.03 -4.08
N PRO A 58 19.71 -3.09 -5.08
CA PRO A 58 19.69 -4.12 -6.12
C PRO A 58 19.65 -5.56 -5.58
N GLU A 59 20.29 -5.80 -4.43
CA GLU A 59 20.37 -7.10 -3.76
C GLU A 59 19.01 -7.59 -3.25
N GLU A 60 18.08 -6.66 -2.97
CA GLU A 60 16.70 -6.99 -2.64
C GLU A 60 15.81 -7.27 -3.87
N GLY A 61 16.39 -7.19 -5.08
CA GLY A 61 15.70 -7.44 -6.34
C GLY A 61 15.11 -6.20 -7.01
N TRP A 62 15.43 -5.00 -6.51
CA TRP A 62 15.03 -3.75 -7.15
C TRP A 62 15.77 -3.57 -8.48
N VAL A 63 15.03 -3.24 -9.55
CA VAL A 63 15.57 -3.04 -10.89
C VAL A 63 15.37 -1.62 -11.38
N ARG A 64 16.23 -1.17 -12.29
CA ARG A 64 16.12 0.17 -12.88
C ARG A 64 14.94 0.24 -13.86
N SER A 65 14.08 1.23 -13.66
CA SER A 65 12.96 1.55 -14.54
C SER A 65 12.69 3.06 -14.52
N HIS A 66 11.67 3.50 -15.26
CA HIS A 66 11.27 4.90 -15.32
C HIS A 66 10.84 5.40 -13.93
N VAL A 67 11.48 6.48 -13.50
CA VAL A 67 11.16 7.21 -12.27
C VAL A 67 10.80 8.65 -12.62
N ILE A 68 9.91 9.24 -11.83
CA ILE A 68 9.60 10.66 -11.91
C ILE A 68 10.28 11.33 -10.73
N PHE A 69 11.22 12.22 -11.01
CA PHE A 69 11.90 13.00 -9.99
C PHE A 69 11.81 14.48 -10.35
N ALA A 70 11.38 15.29 -9.38
CA ALA A 70 11.01 16.69 -9.58
C ALA A 70 9.98 16.85 -10.72
N ASP A 71 10.43 17.32 -11.88
CA ASP A 71 9.66 17.66 -13.07
C ASP A 71 10.07 16.83 -14.30
N ARG A 72 10.89 15.78 -14.13
CA ARG A 72 11.45 15.01 -15.24
C ARG A 72 11.28 13.51 -15.05
N THR A 73 11.06 12.83 -16.17
CA THR A 73 11.17 11.38 -16.26
C THR A 73 12.63 11.00 -16.47
N GLY A 74 13.16 10.16 -15.58
CA GLY A 74 14.50 9.59 -15.68
C GLY A 74 14.46 8.08 -15.50
N THR A 75 15.63 7.49 -15.20
CA THR A 75 15.78 6.07 -14.90
C THR A 75 16.41 5.91 -13.53
N GLY A 76 15.77 5.14 -12.65
CA GLY A 76 16.20 4.91 -11.27
C GLY A 76 15.75 3.54 -10.76
N LEU A 77 16.33 3.11 -9.63
CA LEU A 77 15.88 1.90 -8.95
C LEU A 77 14.46 2.12 -8.40
N GLY A 78 13.62 1.08 -8.43
CA GLY A 78 12.26 1.16 -7.92
C GLY A 78 11.28 1.97 -8.78
N GLY A 79 11.59 2.22 -10.06
CA GLY A 79 10.61 2.78 -11.00
C GLY A 79 9.32 1.95 -11.00
N GLY A 80 8.20 2.57 -10.62
CA GLY A 80 6.91 1.92 -10.39
C GLY A 80 6.40 1.94 -8.93
N VAL A 81 7.27 2.16 -7.94
CA VAL A 81 6.90 2.15 -6.50
C VAL A 81 5.81 3.17 -6.15
N CYS A 82 5.87 4.38 -6.73
CA CYS A 82 4.85 5.42 -6.51
C CYS A 82 3.44 4.97 -6.91
N GLN A 83 3.30 3.99 -7.82
CA GLN A 83 1.99 3.41 -8.13
C GLN A 83 1.43 2.61 -6.95
N VAL A 84 2.25 1.85 -6.22
CA VAL A 84 1.81 1.09 -5.06
C VAL A 84 1.42 2.05 -3.92
N SER A 85 2.22 3.10 -3.69
CA SER A 85 1.88 4.19 -2.76
C SER A 85 0.55 4.86 -3.14
N THR A 86 0.37 5.20 -4.42
CA THR A 86 -0.91 5.73 -4.94
C THR A 86 -2.07 4.75 -4.73
N THR A 87 -1.84 3.45 -4.84
CA THR A 87 -2.90 2.45 -4.66
C THR A 87 -3.33 2.40 -3.20
N ILE A 88 -2.40 2.28 -2.25
CA ILE A 88 -2.76 2.27 -0.82
C ILE A 88 -3.35 3.62 -0.38
N PHE A 89 -2.88 4.74 -0.92
CA PHE A 89 -3.47 6.05 -0.71
C PHE A 89 -4.95 6.10 -1.12
N ARG A 90 -5.28 5.60 -2.33
CA ARG A 90 -6.67 5.56 -2.79
C ARG A 90 -7.55 4.68 -1.91
N ALA A 91 -7.01 3.57 -1.41
CA ALA A 91 -7.74 2.72 -0.47
C ALA A 91 -7.98 3.47 0.85
N ALA A 92 -6.95 4.08 1.44
CA ALA A 92 -7.07 4.85 2.68
C ALA A 92 -8.02 6.04 2.54
N PHE A 93 -7.89 6.80 1.45
CA PHE A 93 -8.75 7.95 1.14
C PHE A 93 -10.22 7.54 0.97
N SER A 94 -10.49 6.46 0.21
CA SER A 94 -11.85 5.97 0.01
C SER A 94 -12.45 5.35 1.27
N GLY A 95 -11.59 4.81 2.15
CA GLY A 95 -11.98 4.31 3.47
C GLY A 95 -12.23 5.39 4.51
N GLY A 96 -11.99 6.67 4.18
CA GLY A 96 -12.20 7.79 5.08
C GLY A 96 -11.17 7.92 6.20
N PHE A 97 -10.02 7.24 6.09
CA PHE A 97 -8.96 7.31 7.10
C PHE A 97 -8.28 8.69 7.10
N THR A 98 -7.83 9.11 8.27
CA THR A 98 -7.06 10.34 8.43
C THR A 98 -5.71 10.25 7.71
N ILE A 99 -5.54 11.02 6.62
CA ILE A 99 -4.28 11.13 5.87
C ILE A 99 -3.34 12.08 6.60
N ILE A 100 -2.21 11.57 7.09
CA ILE A 100 -1.21 12.31 7.86
C ILE A 100 -0.22 13.00 6.93
N GLU A 101 0.18 12.31 5.86
CA GLU A 101 1.12 12.84 4.88
C GLU A 101 0.79 12.31 3.49
N ARG A 102 0.70 13.22 2.52
CA ARG A 102 0.53 12.89 1.11
C ARG A 102 1.11 14.00 0.25
N HIS A 103 1.97 13.62 -0.70
CA HIS A 103 2.53 14.52 -1.70
C HIS A 103 2.02 14.11 -3.09
N PRO A 104 1.54 15.03 -3.94
CA PRO A 104 1.28 14.74 -5.34
C PRO A 104 2.60 14.65 -6.14
N HIS A 105 2.56 14.08 -7.34
CA HIS A 105 3.65 14.22 -8.29
C HIS A 105 3.81 15.69 -8.73
N GLY A 106 5.03 16.08 -9.13
CA GLY A 106 5.36 17.45 -9.51
C GLY A 106 4.60 17.97 -10.74
N TYR A 107 3.99 17.09 -11.52
CA TYR A 107 3.14 17.41 -12.66
C TYR A 107 2.06 16.35 -12.83
N ARG A 108 1.06 16.65 -13.67
CA ARG A 108 -0.04 15.73 -13.97
C ARG A 108 0.48 14.50 -14.71
N VAL A 109 0.35 13.33 -14.09
CA VAL A 109 0.72 12.04 -14.67
C VAL A 109 -0.55 11.31 -15.10
N GLY A 110 -0.90 11.39 -16.39
CA GLY A 110 -2.10 10.75 -16.95
C GLY A 110 -2.15 9.23 -16.75
N PHE A 111 -1.00 8.60 -16.50
CA PHE A 111 -0.92 7.17 -16.14
C PHE A 111 -1.77 6.83 -14.91
N TYR A 112 -1.89 7.72 -13.93
CA TYR A 112 -2.70 7.48 -12.73
C TYR A 112 -4.20 7.70 -12.94
N GLU A 113 -4.60 8.27 -14.08
CA GLU A 113 -6.01 8.53 -14.43
C GLU A 113 -6.64 7.33 -15.19
N GLN A 114 -5.83 6.32 -15.53
CA GLN A 114 -6.30 5.05 -16.07
C GLN A 114 -7.38 4.43 -15.19
N GLY A 115 -8.45 3.93 -15.81
CA GLY A 115 -9.61 3.42 -15.10
C GLY A 115 -10.62 4.49 -14.70
N GLY A 116 -10.49 5.72 -15.20
CA GLY A 116 -11.45 6.81 -14.98
C GLY A 116 -11.24 7.60 -13.69
N PHE A 117 -10.06 7.48 -13.06
CA PHE A 117 -9.75 8.25 -11.86
C PHE A 117 -9.51 9.72 -12.22
N PRO A 118 -10.06 10.68 -11.46
CA PRO A 118 -9.78 12.09 -11.68
C PRO A 118 -8.32 12.43 -11.37
N PRO A 119 -7.81 13.54 -11.95
CA PRO A 119 -6.52 14.09 -11.57
C PRO A 119 -6.44 14.37 -10.06
N GLY A 120 -5.23 14.24 -9.49
CA GLY A 120 -4.97 14.58 -8.09
C GLY A 120 -5.29 13.48 -7.08
N LEU A 121 -5.61 12.26 -7.52
CA LEU A 121 -5.69 11.07 -6.66
C LEU A 121 -4.41 10.22 -6.74
N ASP A 122 -3.27 10.82 -6.50
CA ASP A 122 -1.94 10.19 -6.54
C ASP A 122 -1.12 10.52 -5.29
N ALA A 123 -0.29 9.58 -4.86
CA ALA A 123 0.65 9.77 -3.76
C ALA A 123 2.06 9.42 -4.25
N ALA A 124 2.87 10.46 -4.41
CA ALA A 124 4.29 10.37 -4.71
C ALA A 124 5.08 10.16 -3.42
N ILE A 125 6.10 9.31 -3.48
CA ILE A 125 7.06 9.11 -2.39
C ILE A 125 8.47 9.37 -2.93
N PHE A 126 9.33 9.85 -2.05
CA PHE A 126 10.76 10.04 -2.30
C PHE A 126 11.48 9.77 -0.99
N THR A 127 12.07 8.58 -0.85
CA THR A 127 12.65 8.14 0.43
C THR A 127 13.98 8.85 0.69
N PRO A 128 14.21 9.39 1.91
CA PRO A 128 13.30 9.44 3.06
C PRO A 128 12.42 10.71 3.16
N GLU A 129 12.59 11.72 2.32
CA GLU A 129 12.04 13.07 2.51
C GLU A 129 10.53 13.22 2.28
N ARG A 130 9.91 12.34 1.48
CA ARG A 130 8.47 12.36 1.17
C ARG A 130 7.89 10.97 1.35
N ASP A 131 6.91 10.86 2.23
CA ASP A 131 6.22 9.63 2.55
C ASP A 131 4.73 9.72 2.23
N PHE A 132 4.07 8.57 2.19
CA PHE A 132 2.64 8.47 2.33
C PHE A 132 2.30 7.85 3.69
N ARG A 133 1.56 8.61 4.50
CA ARG A 133 1.17 8.20 5.86
C ARG A 133 -0.31 8.41 6.10
N PHE A 134 -0.93 7.46 6.78
CA PHE A 134 -2.30 7.59 7.29
C PHE A 134 -2.40 6.94 8.66
N GLN A 135 -3.38 7.38 9.45
CA GLN A 135 -3.66 6.81 10.75
C GLN A 135 -4.85 5.86 10.68
N ASN A 136 -4.75 4.72 11.36
CA ASN A 136 -5.92 3.91 11.67
C ASN A 136 -6.64 4.53 12.87
N ASP A 137 -7.62 5.39 12.62
CA ASP A 137 -8.46 6.05 13.62
C ASP A 137 -9.66 5.19 14.08
N THR A 138 -9.72 3.93 13.66
CA THR A 138 -10.76 2.97 14.08
C THR A 138 -10.38 2.23 15.37
N PRO A 139 -11.34 1.66 16.12
CA PRO A 139 -11.04 0.83 17.29
C PRO A 139 -10.59 -0.60 16.93
N TYR A 140 -10.39 -0.91 15.66
CA TYR A 140 -10.09 -2.25 15.16
C TYR A 140 -8.73 -2.30 14.47
N HIS A 141 -8.16 -3.50 14.31
CA HIS A 141 -6.93 -3.65 13.54
C HIS A 141 -7.27 -3.64 12.04
N LEU A 142 -6.37 -3.11 11.23
CA LEU A 142 -6.44 -3.20 9.77
C LEU A 142 -5.39 -4.17 9.26
N LEU A 143 -5.77 -5.07 8.38
CA LEU A 143 -4.88 -5.93 7.60
C LEU A 143 -4.85 -5.42 6.15
N ILE A 144 -3.64 -5.29 5.59
CA ILE A 144 -3.44 -5.03 4.17
C ILE A 144 -3.23 -6.38 3.46
N GLU A 145 -4.10 -6.76 2.52
CA GLU A 145 -3.93 -7.96 1.68
C GLU A 145 -3.50 -7.58 0.24
N ALA A 146 -2.25 -7.18 0.09
CA ALA A 146 -1.73 -6.61 -1.14
C ALA A 146 -1.41 -7.68 -2.18
N SER A 147 -1.91 -7.52 -3.40
CA SER A 147 -1.69 -8.49 -4.48
C SER A 147 -1.49 -7.85 -5.85
N VAL A 148 -0.69 -8.50 -6.68
CA VAL A 148 -0.58 -8.20 -8.12
C VAL A 148 -1.24 -9.31 -8.92
N TYR A 149 -1.92 -8.92 -10.00
CA TYR A 149 -2.50 -9.82 -11.00
C TYR A 149 -1.81 -9.57 -12.35
N PRO A 150 -0.67 -10.25 -12.63
CA PRO A 150 0.12 -9.99 -13.82
C PRO A 150 -0.65 -10.17 -15.13
N GLY A 151 -1.56 -11.15 -15.21
CA GLY A 151 -2.38 -11.39 -16.40
C GLY A 151 -3.46 -10.32 -16.65
N ALA A 152 -3.76 -9.48 -15.65
CA ALA A 152 -4.75 -8.41 -15.74
C ALA A 152 -4.13 -7.01 -15.63
N ASP A 153 -2.81 -6.93 -15.53
CA ASP A 153 -2.04 -5.70 -15.33
C ASP A 153 -2.55 -4.84 -14.17
N ARG A 154 -2.82 -5.45 -13.01
CA ARG A 154 -3.45 -4.79 -11.85
C ARG A 154 -2.70 -5.04 -10.55
N ALA A 155 -2.56 -3.99 -9.74
CA ALA A 155 -2.19 -4.08 -8.33
C ALA A 155 -3.44 -3.74 -7.49
N ARG A 156 -3.75 -4.56 -6.49
CA ARG A 156 -4.94 -4.45 -5.64
C ARG A 156 -4.53 -4.47 -4.17
N LEU A 157 -4.92 -3.43 -3.44
CA LEU A 157 -4.62 -3.28 -2.02
C LEU A 157 -5.94 -3.00 -1.25
N PRO A 158 -6.60 -4.05 -0.73
CA PRO A 158 -7.71 -3.93 0.20
C PRO A 158 -7.22 -3.67 1.63
N LEU A 159 -8.02 -2.92 2.39
CA LEU A 159 -7.90 -2.74 3.83
C LEU A 159 -9.01 -3.55 4.50
N LEU A 160 -8.63 -4.54 5.29
CA LEU A 160 -9.55 -5.45 5.95
C LEU A 160 -9.57 -5.20 7.45
N GLN A 161 -10.75 -5.06 8.03
CA GLN A 161 -10.90 -4.97 9.47
C GLN A 161 -10.73 -6.35 10.10
N HIS A 162 -9.86 -6.43 11.09
CA HIS A 162 -9.61 -7.62 11.88
C HIS A 162 -10.00 -7.38 13.35
N GLN A 163 -10.82 -8.27 13.89
CA GLN A 163 -11.08 -8.32 15.33
C GLN A 163 -9.98 -9.16 15.99
N HIS A 164 -9.04 -8.48 16.65
CA HIS A 164 -8.13 -9.18 17.55
C HIS A 164 -8.96 -9.73 18.71
N ARG A 165 -9.24 -11.04 18.72
CA ARG A 165 -9.75 -11.68 19.94
C ARG A 165 -8.61 -11.68 20.96
N PRO A 166 -8.76 -11.08 22.14
CA PRO A 166 -7.78 -11.28 23.20
C PRO A 166 -7.74 -12.78 23.50
N HIS A 167 -6.53 -13.33 23.59
CA HIS A 167 -6.33 -14.72 23.99
C HIS A 167 -7.11 -14.94 25.29
N CYS A 168 -8.05 -15.88 25.28
CA CYS A 168 -8.84 -16.22 26.44
C CYS A 168 -7.87 -16.70 27.52
N ARG A 169 -7.55 -15.85 28.50
CA ARG A 169 -6.87 -16.31 29.71
C ARG A 169 -7.79 -17.35 30.34
N ASP A 170 -7.34 -18.59 30.39
CA ASP A 170 -7.98 -19.65 31.15
C ASP A 170 -8.30 -19.12 32.55
N ARG A 171 -9.58 -18.83 32.79
CA ARG A 171 -10.11 -18.73 34.14
C ARG A 171 -10.27 -20.15 34.65
N ASN A 172 -9.15 -20.80 34.94
CA ASN A 172 -9.16 -22.05 35.67
C ASN A 172 -8.38 -21.90 36.99
N THR A 173 -9.03 -21.24 37.95
CA THR A 173 -8.97 -21.60 39.38
C THR A 173 -10.22 -21.04 40.06
N ALA A 174 -11.34 -21.71 39.81
CA ALA A 174 -12.46 -21.69 40.73
C ALA A 174 -12.14 -22.59 41.93
N ARG A 175 -12.46 -22.10 43.13
CA ARG A 175 -12.97 -22.89 44.26
C ARG A 175 -12.13 -24.11 44.69
N ARG A 176 -11.40 -23.97 45.79
CA ARG A 176 -11.56 -24.75 47.03
C ARG A 176 -10.69 -24.17 48.13
#